data_AF-A0A8S0SUH4-F1
#
_entry.id   AF-A0A8S0SUH4-F1
#
_cell.length_a   1.000
_cell.length_b   1.000
_cell.length_c   1.000
_cell.angle_alpha   90.00
_cell.angle_beta   90.00
_cell.angle_gamma   90.00
#
_symmetry.space_group_name_H-M   'P 1'
#
loop_
_entity.id
_entity.type
_entity.pdbx_description
1 polymer ?
#
loop_
_entity_poly.entity_id
_entity_poly.type
_entity_poly.pdbx_seq_one_letter_code
_entity_poly.pdbx_strand_id
1 'polypeptide(L)'
;MGLACHLNKILTRHGQVVVKNYGSVFDSSCQDLAFSVDSDDLVSSSDENLLRSLIISACFSTFWTVGGVLMDPNANKGLEERLVELGMTMLPLQNVRVTSVRHMDPLLEAKNIIQELV
;
A
#
# COMPACT_ATOMS: atom_id res chain seq x y z
N MET A 1 -11.53 13.61 -21.46
CA MET A 1 -10.39 12.68 -21.65
C MET A 1 -10.38 11.73 -20.46
N GLY A 2 -10.42 10.41 -20.68
CA GLY A 2 -10.66 9.43 -19.59
C GLY A 2 -9.47 9.27 -18.63
N LEU A 3 -9.75 8.79 -17.40
CA LEU A 3 -8.76 8.53 -16.33
C LEU A 3 -7.57 7.70 -16.81
N ALA A 4 -7.82 6.60 -17.52
CA ALA A 4 -6.77 5.74 -18.07
C ALA A 4 -5.85 6.46 -19.07
N CYS A 5 -6.41 7.37 -19.88
CA CYS A 5 -5.63 8.15 -20.84
C CYS A 5 -4.70 9.14 -20.13
N HIS A 6 -5.16 9.78 -19.04
CA HIS A 6 -4.31 10.67 -18.24
C HIS A 6 -3.20 9.90 -17.53
N LEU A 7 -3.52 8.78 -16.87
CA LEU A 7 -2.51 7.96 -16.20
C LEU A 7 -1.44 7.48 -17.17
N ASN A 8 -1.85 7.02 -18.35
CA ASN A 8 -0.91 6.59 -19.39
C ASN A 8 0.02 7.74 -19.84
N LYS A 9 -0.48 8.98 -19.94
CA LYS A 9 0.36 10.15 -20.28
C LYS A 9 1.40 10.42 -19.19
N ILE A 10 1.02 10.36 -17.92
CA ILE A 10 1.94 10.54 -16.79
C ILE A 10 3.04 9.48 -16.84
N LEU A 11 2.67 8.21 -16.98
CA LEU A 11 3.62 7.10 -17.02
C LEU A 11 4.51 7.15 -18.27
N THR A 12 3.97 7.56 -19.42
CA THR A 12 4.77 7.73 -20.64
C THR A 12 5.77 8.88 -20.51
N ARG A 13 5.40 9.96 -19.81
CA ARG A 13 6.28 11.12 -19.58
C ARG A 13 7.42 10.79 -18.63
N HIS A 14 7.13 10.18 -17.49
CA HIS A 14 8.09 10.01 -16.41
C HIS A 14 8.73 8.62 -16.34
N GLY A 15 8.17 7.61 -17.04
CA GLY A 15 8.60 6.21 -16.99
C GLY A 15 8.23 5.53 -15.67
N GLN A 16 8.70 6.08 -14.54
CA GLN A 16 8.43 5.60 -13.20
C GLN A 16 8.05 6.78 -12.29
N VAL A 17 7.01 6.59 -11.49
CA VAL A 17 6.65 7.49 -10.39
C VAL A 17 6.80 6.72 -9.07
N VAL A 18 7.65 7.21 -8.19
CA VAL A 18 7.84 6.70 -6.83
C VAL A 18 6.97 7.50 -5.88
N VAL A 19 6.13 6.79 -5.13
CA VAL A 19 5.25 7.38 -4.12
C VAL A 19 5.74 6.96 -2.75
N LYS A 20 5.94 7.93 -1.85
CA LYS A 20 6.26 7.70 -0.44
C LYS A 20 5.10 8.17 0.42
N ASN A 21 4.61 7.31 1.30
CA ASN A 21 3.65 7.69 2.32
C ASN A 21 4.39 8.01 3.61
N TYR A 22 4.35 9.27 4.03
CA TYR A 22 4.93 9.74 5.30
C TYR A 22 3.92 9.72 6.45
N GLY A 23 2.68 9.29 6.19
CA GLY A 23 1.67 9.10 7.22
C GLY A 23 2.06 7.98 8.19
N SER A 24 1.48 8.03 9.37
CA SER A 24 1.65 6.97 10.37
C SER A 24 1.15 5.63 9.82
N VAL A 25 1.76 4.52 10.24
CA VAL A 25 1.26 3.15 9.94
C VAL A 25 -0.20 2.97 10.37
N PHE A 26 -0.63 3.74 11.37
CA PHE A 26 -2.00 3.76 11.88
C PHE A 26 -2.91 4.77 11.17
N ASP A 27 -2.33 5.68 10.39
CA ASP A 27 -3.09 6.62 9.58
C ASP A 27 -3.25 6.08 8.16
N SER A 28 -4.42 5.49 7.91
CA SER A 28 -4.76 5.02 6.57
C SER A 28 -4.95 6.16 5.56
N SER A 29 -5.11 7.44 5.99
CA SER A 29 -5.63 8.56 5.19
C SER A 29 -4.96 8.82 3.84
N CYS A 30 -3.71 8.35 3.65
CA CYS A 30 -2.87 8.65 2.47
C CYS A 30 -2.80 10.16 2.15
N GLN A 31 -2.92 11.03 3.17
CA GLN A 31 -2.81 12.48 2.95
C GLN A 31 -1.35 12.89 2.74
N ASP A 32 -0.43 12.26 3.46
CA ASP A 32 1.01 12.56 3.46
C ASP A 32 1.80 11.82 2.37
N LEU A 33 1.23 11.76 1.15
CA LEU A 33 1.92 11.22 -0.02
C LEU A 33 2.87 12.26 -0.65
N ALA A 34 4.10 11.85 -0.88
CA ALA A 34 5.05 12.57 -1.72
C ALA A 34 5.35 11.78 -2.99
N PHE A 35 5.41 12.49 -4.11
CA PHE A 35 5.68 11.94 -5.43
C PHE A 35 7.08 12.35 -5.86
N SER A 36 7.79 11.41 -6.46
CA SER A 36 9.11 11.64 -7.03
C SER A 36 9.25 10.84 -8.32
N VAL A 37 10.04 11.37 -9.25
CA VAL A 37 10.33 10.76 -10.54
C VAL A 37 11.84 10.82 -10.75
N ASP A 38 12.37 9.89 -11.55
CA ASP A 38 13.81 9.79 -11.81
C ASP A 38 14.29 10.85 -12.84
N SER A 39 13.36 11.47 -13.56
CA SER A 39 13.64 12.56 -14.49
C SER A 39 13.87 13.89 -13.77
N ASP A 40 14.67 14.79 -14.37
CA ASP A 40 14.76 16.20 -13.96
C ASP A 40 13.42 16.96 -14.07
N ASP A 41 12.44 16.37 -14.76
CA ASP A 41 11.07 16.88 -14.87
C ASP A 41 10.30 16.72 -13.56
N LEU A 42 9.56 17.77 -13.16
CA LEU A 42 8.69 17.73 -11.98
C LEU A 42 7.33 17.11 -12.30
N VAL A 43 6.77 16.39 -11.32
CA VAL A 43 5.36 15.97 -11.39
C VAL A 43 4.50 17.21 -11.20
N SER A 44 3.58 17.46 -12.14
CA SER A 44 2.69 18.61 -12.01
C SER A 44 1.71 18.41 -10.86
N SER A 45 1.27 19.50 -10.22
CA SER A 45 0.28 19.42 -9.13
C SER A 45 -1.04 18.76 -9.56
N SER A 46 -1.41 18.90 -10.83
CA SER A 46 -2.57 18.21 -11.40
C SER A 46 -2.35 16.69 -11.47
N ASP A 47 -1.16 16.26 -11.88
CA ASP A 47 -0.80 14.84 -11.97
C ASP A 47 -0.72 14.23 -10.55
N GLU A 48 -0.13 14.94 -9.58
CA GLU A 48 -0.10 14.50 -8.18
C GLU A 48 -1.51 14.35 -7.59
N ASN A 49 -2.40 15.32 -7.81
CA ASN A 49 -3.78 15.26 -7.32
C ASN A 49 -4.55 14.08 -7.93
N LEU A 50 -4.33 13.80 -9.22
CA LEU A 50 -4.91 12.65 -9.89
C LEU A 50 -4.41 11.34 -9.28
N LEU A 51 -3.09 11.20 -9.13
CA LEU A 51 -2.47 10.00 -8.56
C LEU A 51 -2.93 9.77 -7.12
N ARG A 52 -2.97 10.83 -6.29
CA ARG A 52 -3.48 10.77 -4.92
C ARG A 52 -4.93 10.28 -4.89
N SER A 53 -5.80 10.84 -5.74
CA SER A 53 -7.21 10.41 -5.82
C SER A 53 -7.35 8.94 -6.24
N LEU A 54 -6.55 8.49 -7.21
CA LEU A 54 -6.55 7.09 -7.66
C LEU A 54 -6.11 6.14 -6.55
N ILE A 55 -5.03 6.47 -5.82
CA ILE A 55 -4.53 5.67 -4.70
C ILE A 55 -5.58 5.56 -3.60
N ILE A 56 -6.18 6.69 -3.19
CA ILE A 56 -7.24 6.70 -2.17
C ILE A 56 -8.42 5.84 -2.64
N SER A 57 -8.88 6.02 -3.89
CA SER A 57 -9.98 5.21 -4.41
C SER A 57 -9.66 3.71 -4.44
N ALA A 58 -8.42 3.33 -4.74
CA ALA A 58 -8.02 1.92 -4.81
C ALA A 58 -7.84 1.28 -3.42
N CYS A 59 -7.30 2.02 -2.45
CA CYS A 59 -6.98 1.50 -1.12
C CYS A 59 -8.18 1.43 -0.17
N PHE A 60 -9.16 2.32 -0.32
CA PHE A 60 -10.26 2.45 0.64
C PHE A 60 -11.61 1.88 0.19
N SER A 61 -11.75 1.55 -1.08
CA SER A 61 -13.03 1.09 -1.62
C SER A 61 -13.30 -0.39 -1.40
N THR A 62 -12.26 -1.19 -1.14
CA THR A 62 -12.35 -2.65 -1.22
C THR A 62 -11.61 -3.31 -0.06
N PHE A 63 -12.34 -4.11 0.71
CA PHE A 63 -11.75 -4.99 1.71
C PHE A 63 -11.27 -6.28 1.04
N TRP A 64 -10.08 -6.73 1.42
CA TRP A 64 -9.47 -7.95 0.89
C TRP A 64 -9.21 -8.91 2.04
N THR A 65 -9.54 -10.19 1.86
CA THR A 65 -9.01 -11.24 2.73
C THR A 65 -7.64 -11.64 2.18
N VAL A 66 -6.63 -11.54 3.02
CA VAL A 66 -5.25 -11.93 2.69
C VAL A 66 -4.93 -13.23 3.44
N GLY A 67 -4.74 -14.31 2.69
CA GLY A 67 -4.22 -15.57 3.22
C GLY A 67 -2.69 -15.53 3.20
N GLY A 68 -2.06 -15.94 4.29
CA GLY A 68 -0.61 -15.84 4.43
C GLY A 68 -0.02 -16.94 5.31
N VAL A 69 1.27 -17.16 5.13
CA VAL A 69 2.07 -18.06 5.95
C VAL A 69 3.12 -17.23 6.67
N LEU A 70 3.28 -17.48 7.97
CA LEU A 70 4.32 -16.85 8.76
C LEU A 70 5.70 -17.19 8.18
N MET A 71 6.52 -16.18 7.93
CA MET A 71 7.89 -16.40 7.47
C MET A 71 8.77 -16.84 8.64
N ASP A 72 9.84 -17.58 8.34
CA ASP A 72 10.88 -17.90 9.33
C ASP A 72 11.39 -16.58 9.93
N PRO A 73 11.33 -16.40 11.26
CA PRO A 73 11.81 -15.18 11.93
C PRO A 73 13.28 -14.82 11.58
N ASN A 74 14.09 -15.81 11.20
CA ASN A 74 15.47 -15.59 10.80
C ASN A 74 15.61 -15.08 9.35
N ALA A 75 14.59 -15.23 8.51
CA ALA A 75 14.64 -14.78 7.11
C ALA A 75 14.78 -13.26 6.98
N ASN A 76 14.34 -12.53 7.99
CA ASN A 76 14.31 -11.07 8.07
C ASN A 76 15.36 -10.48 9.04
N LYS A 77 16.22 -11.30 9.65
CA LYS A 77 17.20 -10.85 10.64
C LYS A 77 18.13 -9.75 10.09
N GLY A 78 18.62 -9.90 8.86
CA GLY A 78 19.46 -8.87 8.23
C GLY A 78 18.73 -7.57 7.91
N LEU A 79 17.41 -7.62 7.73
CA LEU A 79 16.60 -6.41 7.58
C LEU A 79 16.42 -5.72 8.94
N GLU A 80 16.13 -6.48 9.99
CA GLU A 80 16.00 -5.95 11.35
C GLU A 80 17.27 -5.24 11.82
N GLU A 81 18.44 -5.85 11.62
CA GLU A 81 19.74 -5.26 11.95
C GLU A 81 19.93 -3.90 11.24
N ARG A 82 19.64 -3.83 9.95
CA ARG A 82 19.74 -2.58 9.17
C ARG A 82 18.73 -1.51 9.60
N LEU A 83 17.53 -1.90 10.01
CA LEU A 83 16.53 -0.94 10.48
C LEU A 83 16.92 -0.35 11.84
N VAL A 84 17.51 -1.17 12.72
CA VAL A 84 18.10 -0.73 13.99
C VAL A 84 19.27 0.23 13.75
N GLU A 85 20.16 -0.06 12.79
CA GLU A 85 21.25 0.85 12.40
C GLU A 85 20.75 2.23 11.94
N LEU A 86 19.58 2.27 11.29
CA LEU A 86 18.93 3.51 10.85
C LEU A 86 18.18 4.24 11.99
N GLY A 87 18.28 3.75 13.24
CA GLY A 87 17.63 4.36 14.39
C GLY A 87 16.11 4.20 14.41
N MET A 88 15.56 3.26 13.64
CA MET A 88 14.12 3.00 13.63
C MET A 88 13.76 1.98 14.71
N THR A 89 12.82 2.33 15.59
CA THR A 89 12.29 1.40 16.60
C THR A 89 11.37 0.39 15.90
N MET A 90 11.84 -0.84 15.72
CA MET A 90 10.98 -1.91 15.22
C MET A 90 9.98 -2.34 16.29
N LEU A 91 8.69 -2.21 15.99
CA LEU A 91 7.68 -3.03 16.66
C LEU A 91 7.94 -4.50 16.27
N PRO A 92 7.70 -5.47 17.16
CA PRO A 92 7.82 -6.90 16.83
C PRO A 92 6.72 -7.29 15.84
N LEU A 93 6.92 -6.97 14.56
CA LEU A 93 6.01 -7.27 13.47
C LEU A 93 6.39 -8.63 12.88
N GLN A 94 5.42 -9.52 12.82
CA GLN A 94 5.58 -10.80 12.15
C GLN A 94 5.53 -10.61 10.64
N ASN A 95 6.57 -11.05 9.95
CA ASN A 95 6.59 -11.04 8.49
C ASN A 95 5.73 -12.20 7.96
N VAL A 96 4.77 -11.88 7.10
CA VAL A 96 3.86 -12.86 6.49
C VAL A 96 4.09 -12.88 5.00
N ARG A 97 4.33 -14.07 4.46
CA ARG A 97 4.33 -14.28 3.01
C ARG A 97 2.90 -14.50 2.56
N VAL A 98 2.41 -13.58 1.73
CA VAL A 98 1.08 -13.70 1.13
C VAL A 98 1.05 -14.88 0.17
N THR A 99 0.03 -15.73 0.32
CA THR A 99 -0.22 -16.90 -0.54
C THR A 99 -1.53 -16.79 -1.32
N SER A 100 -2.47 -16.00 -0.83
CA SER A 100 -3.71 -15.69 -1.55
C SER A 100 -4.23 -14.31 -1.19
N VAL A 101 -4.89 -13.69 -2.16
CA VAL A 101 -5.64 -12.45 -1.99
C VAL A 101 -6.99 -12.66 -2.64
N ARG A 102 -8.07 -12.47 -1.87
CA ARG A 102 -9.45 -12.58 -2.39
C ARG A 102 -10.25 -11.36 -1.97
N HIS A 103 -11.18 -10.95 -2.83
CA HIS A 103 -12.13 -9.91 -2.49
C HIS A 103 -12.97 -10.38 -1.28
N MET A 104 -13.10 -9.53 -0.26
CA MET A 104 -13.95 -9.83 0.89
C MET A 104 -15.38 -9.39 0.58
N ASP A 105 -16.34 -10.31 0.67
CA ASP A 105 -17.75 -9.95 0.76
C ASP A 105 -18.06 -9.67 2.24
N PRO A 106 -18.26 -8.40 2.63
CA PRO A 106 -18.45 -8.05 4.04
C PRO A 106 -19.68 -8.72 4.65
N LEU A 107 -20.73 -8.95 3.84
CA LEU A 107 -21.98 -9.54 4.31
C LEU A 107 -21.84 -11.05 4.51
N LEU A 108 -21.14 -11.72 3.61
CA LEU A 108 -20.80 -13.14 3.80
C LEU A 108 -19.89 -13.32 5.03
N GLU A 109 -18.88 -12.47 5.20
CA GLU A 109 -17.96 -12.57 6.32
C GLU A 109 -18.67 -12.33 7.66
N ALA A 110 -19.53 -11.31 7.74
CA ALA A 110 -20.35 -11.06 8.92
C ALA A 110 -21.27 -12.25 9.27
N LYS A 111 -21.85 -12.91 8.25
CA LYS A 111 -22.67 -14.11 8.47
C LYS A 111 -21.86 -15.29 8.99
N ASN A 112 -20.67 -15.53 8.43
CA ASN A 112 -19.79 -16.62 8.88
C ASN A 112 -19.40 -16.42 10.35
N ILE A 113 -19.01 -15.20 10.74
CA ILE A 113 -18.67 -14.87 12.13
C ILE A 113 -19.84 -15.15 13.07
N ILE A 114 -21.06 -14.74 12.71
CA ILE A 114 -22.24 -15.00 13.54
C ILE A 114 -22.52 -16.50 13.67
N GLN A 115 -22.34 -17.28 12.59
CA GLN A 115 -22.55 -18.73 12.60
C GLN A 115 -21.52 -19.48 13.46
N GLU A 116 -20.27 -19.03 13.51
CA GLU A 116 -19.23 -19.63 14.37
C GLU A 116 -19.46 -19.38 15.87
N LEU A 117 -20.32 -18.41 16.22
CA LEU A 117 -20.65 -18.05 17.61
C LEU A 117 -21.85 -18.83 18.18
N VAL A 118 -22.53 -19.66 17.39
CA VAL A 118 -23.73 -20.45 17.76
C VAL A 118 -23.39 -21.93 17.79
#